data_AF-A0A2E8VWX2-F1
#
_entry.id   AF-A0A2E8VWX2-F1
#
_cell.length_a   1.000
_cell.length_b   1.000
_cell.length_c   1.000
_cell.angle_alpha   90.00
_cell.angle_beta   90.00
_cell.angle_gamma   90.00
#
_symmetry.space_group_name_H-M   'P 1'
#
loop_
_entity.id
_entity.type
_entity.pdbx_description
1 polymer ?
#
loop_
_entity_poly.entity_id
_entity_poly.type
_entity_poly.pdbx_seq_one_letter_code
_entity_poly.pdbx_strand_id
1 'polypeptide(L)' 'SVVGSIHQVGAKLEGAPSCNGWTYWCFKRDGKRVLIDQLRKQIRDEMVAV' A
#
# COMPACT_ATOMS: atom_id res chain seq x y z
N SER A 1 17.25 -5.06 9.58
CA SER A 1 16.08 -4.44 8.90
C SER A 1 15.57 -5.38 7.82
N VAL A 2 14.27 -5.36 7.52
CA VAL A 2 13.70 -6.06 6.35
C VAL A 2 13.74 -5.11 5.16
N VAL A 3 14.24 -5.57 4.02
CA VAL A 3 14.29 -4.80 2.76
C VAL A 3 13.66 -5.64 1.65
N GLY A 4 12.79 -5.04 0.85
CA GLY A 4 12.07 -5.72 -0.23
C GLY A 4 10.95 -4.85 -0.78
N SER A 5 10.16 -5.38 -1.73
CA SER A 5 8.96 -4.70 -2.21
C SER A 5 7.92 -4.52 -1.09
N ILE A 6 6.96 -3.60 -1.25
CA ILE A 6 5.87 -3.38 -0.28
C ILE A 6 5.10 -4.67 0.06
N HIS A 7 5.07 -5.62 -0.88
CA HIS A 7 4.46 -6.94 -0.72
C HIS A 7 5.35 -7.87 0.10
N GLN A 8 6.64 -7.97 -0.24
CA GLN A 8 7.59 -8.84 0.47
C GLN A 8 7.80 -8.39 1.92
N VAL A 9 7.92 -7.08 2.15
CA VAL A 9 8.07 -6.53 3.49
C VAL A 9 6.81 -6.82 4.31
N GLY A 10 5.61 -6.59 3.77
CA GLY A 10 4.35 -6.90 4.45
C GLY A 10 4.20 -8.39 4.77
N ALA A 11 4.52 -9.27 3.81
CA ALA A 11 4.45 -10.72 4.00
C ALA A 11 5.38 -11.18 5.14
N LYS A 12 6.61 -10.65 5.17
CA LYS A 12 7.59 -10.99 6.22
C LYS A 12 7.18 -10.49 7.60
N LEU A 13 6.52 -9.33 7.70
CA LEU A 13 6.03 -8.80 8.98
C LEU A 13 4.82 -9.56 9.51
N GLU A 14 3.95 -10.05 8.64
CA GLU A 14 2.77 -10.85 9.00
C GLU A 14 3.08 -12.35 9.20
N GLY A 15 4.29 -12.80 8.85
CA GLY A 15 4.62 -14.23 8.84
C GLY A 15 3.83 -15.02 7.79
N ALA A 16 3.33 -14.35 6.76
CA ALA A 16 2.51 -14.93 5.70
C ALA A 16 3.35 -15.25 4.43
N PRO A 17 2.92 -16.22 3.60
CA PRO A 17 3.62 -16.52 2.34
C PRO A 17 3.52 -15.39 1.31
N SER A 18 2.53 -14.51 1.43
CA SER A 18 2.31 -13.37 0.55
C SER A 18 1.55 -12.25 1.27
N CYS A 19 1.60 -11.04 0.71
CA CYS A 19 0.84 -9.90 1.20
C CYS A 19 0.49 -8.95 0.05
N ASN A 20 -0.73 -8.41 0.05
CA ASN A 20 -1.06 -7.30 -0.82
C ASN A 20 -0.65 -5.97 -0.14
N GLY A 21 0.56 -5.51 -0.44
CA GLY A 21 1.12 -4.28 0.13
C GLY A 21 0.24 -3.05 -0.07
N TRP A 22 -0.51 -2.96 -1.17
CA TRP A 22 -1.40 -1.82 -1.43
C TRP A 22 -2.49 -1.65 -0.37
N THR A 23 -3.08 -2.77 0.08
CA THR A 23 -4.16 -2.77 1.08
C THR A 23 -3.65 -3.04 2.50
N TYR A 24 -2.36 -3.30 2.66
CA TYR A 24 -1.72 -3.52 3.96
C TYR A 24 -1.19 -2.22 4.56
N TRP A 25 -0.45 -1.44 3.76
CA TRP A 25 0.20 -0.23 4.25
C TRP A 25 -0.79 0.94 4.30
N CYS A 26 -0.72 1.70 5.39
CA CYS A 26 -1.52 2.90 5.59
C CYS A 26 -0.62 4.12 5.77
N PHE A 27 -1.10 5.28 5.32
CA PHE A 27 -0.60 6.59 5.73
C PHE A 27 -1.64 7.31 6.61
N LYS A 28 -1.22 8.37 7.32
CA LYS A 28 -2.13 9.20 8.11
C LYS A 28 -2.63 10.38 7.29
N ARG A 29 -3.95 10.59 7.27
CA ARG A 29 -4.61 11.77 6.69
C ARG A 29 -5.76 12.16 7.60
N ASP A 30 -5.81 13.40 8.05
CA ASP A 30 -6.87 13.94 8.90
C ASP A 30 -7.15 13.05 10.13
N GLY A 31 -6.07 12.57 10.78
CA GLY A 31 -6.14 11.68 11.94
C GLY A 31 -6.54 10.23 11.65
N LYS A 32 -6.90 9.89 10.41
CA LYS A 32 -7.33 8.55 10.00
C LYS A 32 -6.20 7.78 9.31
N ARG A 33 -6.25 6.44 9.42
CA ARG A 33 -5.41 5.54 8.62
C ARG A 33 -6.08 5.34 7.26
N VAL A 34 -5.36 5.66 6.20
CA VAL A 34 -5.83 5.53 4.82
C VAL A 34 -4.88 4.59 4.08
N LEU A 35 -5.42 3.63 3.33
CA LEU A 35 -4.63 2.69 2.54
C LEU A 35 -3.82 3.43 1.47
N ILE A 36 -2.57 3.03 1.26
CA ILE A 36 -1.76 3.57 0.15
C ILE A 36 -2.37 3.24 -1.22
N ASP A 37 -3.23 2.22 -1.29
CA ASP A 37 -4.00 1.90 -2.49
C ASP A 37 -4.85 3.05 -3.01
N GLN A 38 -5.35 3.91 -2.10
CA GLN A 38 -6.15 5.08 -2.48
C GLN A 38 -5.34 6.07 -3.31
N LEU A 39 -4.06 6.26 -3.00
CA LEU A 39 -3.16 7.13 -3.77
C LEU A 39 -2.88 6.55 -5.15
N ARG A 40 -2.66 5.23 -5.23
CA ARG A 40 -2.50 4.52 -6.51
C ARG A 40 -3.74 4.66 -7.38
N LYS A 41 -4.93 4.52 -6.79
CA LYS A 41 -6.20 4.70 -7.51
C LYS A 41 -6.34 6.13 -8.02
N GLN A 42 -6.09 7.14 -7.18
CA GLN A 42 -6.14 8.54 -7.59
C GLN A 42 -5.27 8.81 -8.83
N ILE A 43 -4.00 8.37 -8.82
CA ILE A 43 -3.10 8.55 -9.97
C ILE A 43 -3.64 7.86 -11.22
N ARG A 44 -4.19 6.65 -11.09
CA ARG A 44 -4.77 5.93 -12.24
C ARG A 44 -5.99 6.64 -12.81
N ASP A 45 -6.87 7.15 -11.94
CA ASP A 45 -8.05 7.91 -12.35
C ASP A 45 -7.62 9.19 -13.08
N GLU A 46 -6.57 9.88 -12.59
CA GLU A 46 -5.97 11.05 -13.24
C GLU A 46 -5.31 10.72 -14.60
N MET A 47 -4.67 9.55 -14.74
CA MET A 47 -4.05 9.11 -16.00
C MET A 47 -5.04 8.78 -17.11
N VAL A 48 -6.25 8.32 -16.76
CA VAL A 48 -7.32 8.00 -17.72
C VAL A 48 -8.10 9.25 -18.15
N ALA A 49 -8.00 10.34 -17.38
CA ALA A 49 -8.68 11.61 -17.67
C ALA A 49 -7.97 12.46 -18.75
N VAL A 50 -7.02 11.88 -19.49
CA VAL A 50 -6.25 12.53 -20.58
C VAL A 50 -6.76 12.09 -21.94
#